data_AF-A0A345HKJ4-F1
#
_entry.id   AF-A0A345HKJ4-F1
#
_cell.length_a   1.000
_cell.length_b   1.000
_cell.length_c   1.000
_cell.angle_alpha   90.00
_cell.angle_beta   90.00
_cell.angle_gamma   90.00
#
_symmetry.space_group_name_H-M   'P 1'
#
loop_
_entity.id
_entity.type
_entity.pdbx_description
1 polymer ?
#
loop_
_entity_poly.entity_id
_entity_poly.type
_entity_poly.pdbx_seq_one_letter_code
_entity_poly.pdbx_strand_id
1 'polypeptide(L)'
;MSQPQPPTQEQLDAYIRTRLALAGVDLAMLPETPDPATGVPTRDQALRSLRSFVTAGPVAIAGWTPPVSGAPAAVYAQQAAPPLLYPSITEAWTGKADGK
;
A
#
# COMPACT_ATOMS: atom_id res chain seq x y z
N MET A 1 -19.45 -13.16 -13.09
CA MET A 1 -18.36 -13.66 -12.21
C MET A 1 -18.68 -13.20 -10.80
N SER A 2 -18.72 -14.11 -9.82
CA SER A 2 -18.98 -13.74 -8.42
C SER A 2 -17.82 -12.90 -7.89
N GLN A 3 -18.10 -11.78 -7.22
CA GLN A 3 -17.03 -10.99 -6.60
C GLN A 3 -16.39 -11.78 -5.45
N PRO A 4 -15.06 -11.68 -5.25
CA PRO A 4 -14.40 -12.31 -4.12
C PRO A 4 -14.94 -11.70 -2.81
N GLN A 5 -15.28 -12.57 -1.87
CA GLN A 5 -15.73 -12.15 -0.55
C GLN A 5 -14.59 -11.42 0.18
N PRO A 6 -14.85 -10.27 0.84
CA PRO A 6 -13.83 -9.62 1.66
C PRO A 6 -13.39 -10.53 2.81
N PRO A 7 -12.12 -10.43 3.24
CA PRO A 7 -11.60 -11.25 4.33
C PRO A 7 -12.29 -10.91 5.66
N THR A 8 -12.43 -11.92 6.52
CA THR A 8 -12.91 -11.71 7.90
C THR A 8 -11.83 -11.06 8.77
N GLN A 9 -12.21 -10.55 9.95
CA GLN A 9 -11.24 -9.96 10.88
C GLN A 9 -10.21 -10.99 11.38
N GLU A 10 -10.61 -12.22 11.67
CA GLU A 10 -9.67 -13.28 12.07
C GLU A 10 -8.70 -13.64 10.93
N GLN A 11 -9.18 -13.67 9.69
CA GLN A 11 -8.32 -13.90 8.53
C GLN A 11 -7.30 -12.76 8.36
N LEU A 12 -7.72 -11.51 8.57
CA LEU A 12 -6.81 -10.35 8.57
C LEU A 12 -5.78 -10.44 9.69
N ASP A 13 -6.20 -10.81 10.90
CA ASP A 13 -5.29 -10.97 12.05
C ASP A 13 -4.26 -12.07 11.82
N ALA A 14 -4.70 -13.22 11.31
CA ALA A 14 -3.80 -14.32 10.96
C ALA A 14 -2.78 -13.86 9.92
N TYR A 15 -3.22 -13.20 8.85
CA TYR A 15 -2.34 -12.62 7.84
C TYR A 15 -1.32 -11.66 8.44
N ILE A 16 -1.76 -10.71 9.27
CA ILE A 16 -0.88 -9.73 9.93
C ILE A 16 0.16 -10.44 10.81
N ARG A 17 -0.27 -11.35 11.68
CA ARG A 17 0.64 -12.08 12.59
C ARG A 17 1.66 -12.89 11.81
N THR A 18 1.24 -13.59 10.75
CA THR A 18 2.15 -14.34 9.89
C THR A 18 3.17 -13.43 9.21
N ARG A 19 2.74 -12.28 8.66
CA ARG A 19 3.66 -11.34 8.00
C ARG A 19 4.66 -10.72 8.97
N LEU A 20 4.23 -10.40 10.18
CA LEU A 20 5.12 -9.89 11.23
C LEU A 20 6.11 -10.95 11.70
N ALA A 21 5.67 -12.19 11.94
CA ALA A 21 6.56 -13.29 12.32
C ALA A 21 7.64 -13.54 11.26
N LEU A 22 7.29 -13.49 9.97
CA LEU A 22 8.25 -13.59 8.86
C LEU A 22 9.24 -12.41 8.82
N ALA A 23 8.83 -11.24 9.30
CA ALA A 23 9.69 -10.06 9.45
C ALA A 23 10.47 -10.04 10.77
N GLY A 24 10.34 -11.06 11.62
CA GLY A 24 10.97 -11.13 12.94
C GLY A 24 10.34 -10.22 13.99
N VAL A 25 9.10 -9.76 13.78
CA VAL A 25 8.36 -8.90 14.72
C VAL A 25 7.35 -9.75 15.49
N ASP A 26 7.45 -9.72 16.83
CA ASP A 26 6.50 -10.38 17.72
C ASP A 26 5.58 -9.38 18.44
N LEU A 27 4.28 -9.42 18.12
CA LEU A 27 3.26 -8.58 18.77
C LEU A 27 3.06 -8.90 20.25
N ALA A 28 3.47 -10.09 20.72
CA ALA A 28 3.37 -10.44 22.12
C ALA A 28 4.27 -9.55 22.99
N MET A 29 5.35 -8.99 22.42
CA MET A 29 6.27 -8.08 23.11
C MET A 29 5.70 -6.68 23.35
N LEU A 30 4.59 -6.33 22.69
CA LEU A 30 3.90 -5.06 22.95
C LEU A 30 3.08 -5.14 24.24
N PRO A 31 2.99 -4.05 25.01
CA PRO A 31 2.24 -4.05 26.26
C PRO A 31 0.74 -4.12 25.99
N GLU A 32 0.00 -4.66 26.95
CA GLU A 32 -1.47 -4.71 26.88
C GLU A 32 -2.09 -3.40 27.39
N THR A 33 -1.42 -2.72 28.31
CA THR A 33 -1.82 -1.42 28.87
C THR A 33 -0.93 -0.29 28.36
N PRO A 34 -1.45 0.93 28.19
CA PRO A 34 -0.63 2.07 27.76
C PRO A 34 0.53 2.33 28.72
N ASP A 35 1.72 2.54 28.18
CA ASP A 35 2.89 2.96 28.94
C ASP A 35 3.23 4.44 28.61
N PRO A 36 2.96 5.37 29.54
CA PRO A 36 3.23 6.79 29.31
C PRO A 36 4.72 7.13 29.27
N ALA A 37 5.60 6.28 29.81
CA ALA A 37 7.04 6.56 29.84
C ALA A 37 7.70 6.33 28.48
N THR A 38 7.28 5.29 27.75
CA THR A 38 7.85 4.93 26.45
C THR A 38 6.99 5.38 25.27
N GLY A 39 5.68 5.60 25.49
CA GLY A 39 4.73 5.96 24.44
C GLY A 39 4.50 4.87 23.40
N VAL A 40 4.94 3.63 23.67
CA VAL A 40 4.72 2.51 22.75
C VAL A 40 3.22 2.21 22.65
N PRO A 41 2.73 1.84 21.46
CA PRO A 41 1.34 1.45 21.31
C PRO A 41 1.06 0.16 22.08
N THR A 42 -0.16 0.03 22.59
CA THR A 42 -0.60 -1.27 23.08
C THR A 42 -0.72 -2.28 21.94
N ARG A 43 -0.69 -3.58 22.27
CA ARG A 43 -0.90 -4.65 21.30
C ARG A 43 -2.18 -4.46 20.48
N ASP A 44 -3.27 -4.05 21.12
CA ASP A 44 -4.55 -3.78 20.46
C ASP A 44 -4.50 -2.55 19.54
N GLN A 45 -3.86 -1.47 19.99
CA GLN A 45 -3.67 -0.27 19.17
C GLN A 45 -2.84 -0.57 17.92
N ALA A 46 -1.74 -1.32 18.08
CA ALA A 46 -0.90 -1.75 16.97
C ALA A 46 -1.70 -2.62 15.97
N LEU A 47 -2.41 -3.64 16.46
CA LEU A 47 -3.20 -4.53 15.61
C LEU A 47 -4.31 -3.78 14.85
N ARG A 48 -4.99 -2.83 15.51
CA ARG A 48 -6.01 -1.99 14.89
C ARG A 48 -5.43 -1.12 13.76
N SER A 49 -4.27 -0.50 14.00
CA SER A 49 -3.57 0.31 12.99
C SER A 49 -3.10 -0.53 11.81
N LEU A 50 -2.56 -1.72 12.08
CA LEU A 50 -2.14 -2.67 11.05
C LEU A 50 -3.30 -3.16 10.18
N ARG A 51 -4.47 -3.44 10.78
CA ARG A 51 -5.69 -3.78 10.02
C ARG A 51 -6.07 -2.65 9.07
N SER A 52 -6.10 -1.41 9.56
CA SER A 52 -6.41 -0.23 8.74
C SER A 52 -5.41 -0.08 7.59
N PHE A 53 -4.13 -0.27 7.87
CA PHE A 53 -3.10 -0.22 6.84
C PHE A 53 -3.30 -1.32 5.79
N VAL A 54 -3.50 -2.58 6.17
CA VAL A 54 -3.65 -3.69 5.20
C VAL A 54 -4.88 -3.51 4.31
N THR A 55 -5.98 -2.96 4.84
CA THR A 55 -7.23 -2.83 4.08
C THR A 55 -7.27 -1.61 3.15
N ALA A 56 -6.62 -0.51 3.51
CA ALA A 56 -6.72 0.75 2.75
C ALA A 56 -5.37 1.26 2.21
N GLY A 57 -4.27 0.98 2.91
CA GLY A 57 -2.93 1.50 2.62
C GLY A 57 -2.41 1.13 1.23
N PRO A 58 -2.35 -0.17 0.85
CA PRO A 58 -1.87 -0.59 -0.46
C PRO A 58 -2.62 0.08 -1.62
N VAL A 59 -3.94 0.24 -1.51
CA VAL A 59 -4.75 0.89 -2.54
C VAL A 59 -4.39 2.38 -2.65
N ALA A 60 -4.26 3.07 -1.52
CA ALA A 60 -3.87 4.47 -1.50
C ALA A 60 -2.46 4.68 -2.06
N ILE A 61 -1.51 3.80 -1.73
CA ILE A 61 -0.13 3.85 -2.24
C ILE A 61 -0.09 3.55 -3.74
N ALA A 62 -0.77 2.51 -4.19
CA ALA A 62 -0.80 2.13 -5.60
C ALA A 62 -1.47 3.18 -6.49
N GLY A 63 -2.46 3.89 -5.95
CA GLY A 63 -3.13 5.00 -6.65
C GLY A 63 -2.42 6.34 -6.50
N TRP A 64 -1.35 6.44 -5.71
CA TRP A 64 -0.67 7.70 -5.51
C TRP A 64 0.13 8.10 -6.75
N THR A 65 -0.05 9.33 -7.18
CA THR A 65 0.77 9.97 -8.21
C THR A 65 1.37 11.26 -7.66
N PRO A 66 2.64 11.57 -7.94
CA PRO A 66 3.25 12.83 -7.56
C PRO A 66 2.48 14.02 -8.14
N PRO A 67 2.37 15.14 -7.41
CA PRO A 67 1.74 16.34 -7.94
C PRO A 67 2.50 16.86 -9.16
N VAL A 68 1.77 17.15 -10.23
CA VAL A 68 2.30 17.67 -11.51
C VAL A 68 2.57 19.18 -11.48
N SER A 69 2.39 19.83 -10.33
CA SER A 69 2.67 21.24 -10.11
C SER A 69 3.74 21.42 -9.02
N GLY A 70 4.57 22.46 -9.16
CA GLY A 70 5.67 22.75 -8.24
C GLY A 70 7.01 22.11 -8.65
N ALA A 71 7.98 22.10 -7.74
CA ALA A 71 9.31 21.53 -7.98
C ALA A 71 9.53 20.28 -7.11
N PRO A 72 9.94 19.13 -7.67
CA PRO A 72 10.28 18.89 -9.08
C PRO A 72 9.14 18.22 -9.88
N ALA A 73 8.18 18.97 -10.41
CA ALA A 73 7.11 18.41 -11.25
C ALA A 73 7.62 17.77 -12.55
N ALA A 74 8.65 18.37 -13.18
CA ALA A 74 9.19 17.88 -14.45
C ALA A 74 9.90 16.52 -14.33
N VAL A 75 10.53 16.23 -13.19
CA VAL A 75 11.21 14.94 -12.95
C VAL A 75 10.18 13.83 -12.77
N TYR A 76 9.07 14.12 -12.10
CA TYR A 76 7.98 13.16 -11.92
C TYR A 76 7.17 12.92 -13.19
N ALA A 77 7.02 13.92 -14.05
CA ALA A 77 6.35 13.77 -15.35
C ALA A 77 7.06 12.73 -16.26
N GLN A 78 8.37 12.56 -16.14
CA GLN A 78 9.14 11.56 -16.91
C GLN A 78 8.84 10.12 -16.48
N GLN A 79 8.35 9.89 -15.26
CA GLN A 79 7.94 8.57 -14.79
C GLN A 79 6.52 8.18 -15.25
N ALA A 80 5.72 9.15 -15.70
CA ALA A 80 4.36 8.92 -16.19
C ALA A 80 4.30 8.56 -17.68
N ALA A 81 5.36 8.83 -18.45
CA ALA A 81 5.41 8.53 -19.87
C ALA A 81 6.07 7.15 -20.11
N PRO A 82 5.39 6.17 -20.72
CA PRO A 82 6.04 4.95 -21.15
C PRO A 82 7.17 5.29 -22.14
N PRO A 83 8.32 4.60 -22.09
CA PRO A 83 9.43 4.86 -23.02
C PRO A 83 8.95 4.76 -24.47
N LEU A 84 8.94 5.88 -25.20
CA LEU A 84 8.56 5.95 -26.63
C LEU A 84 9.48 5.12 -27.55
N LEU A 85 10.56 4.56 -27.03
CA LEU A 85 11.49 3.70 -27.74
C LEU A 85 10.86 2.40 -28.26
N TYR A 86 9.74 1.95 -27.68
CA TYR A 86 9.05 0.73 -28.12
C TYR A 86 7.57 1.01 -28.37
N PRO A 87 7.16 1.24 -29.64
CA PRO A 87 5.78 1.53 -30.01
C PRO A 87 4.76 0.49 -29.50
N SER A 88 5.19 -0.77 -29.39
CA SER A 88 4.39 -1.87 -28.84
C SER A 88 4.04 -1.73 -27.36
N ILE A 89 4.87 -1.04 -26.57
CA ILE A 89 4.62 -0.80 -25.12
C ILE A 89 3.60 0.33 -24.96
N THR A 90 3.68 1.36 -25.80
CA THR A 90 2.72 2.47 -25.82
C THR A 90 1.31 1.97 -26.13
N GLU A 91 1.14 1.14 -27.15
CA GLU A 91 -0.17 0.57 -27.52
C GLU A 91 -0.79 -0.26 -26.38
N ALA A 92 0.03 -1.02 -25.65
CA ALA A 92 -0.40 -1.81 -24.50
C ALA A 92 -0.84 -0.96 -23.30
N TRP A 93 -0.25 0.22 -23.09
CA TRP A 93 -0.51 1.09 -21.94
C TRP A 93 -1.57 2.16 -22.19
N THR A 94 -1.67 2.70 -23.41
CA THR A 94 -2.59 3.82 -23.74
C THR A 94 -3.71 3.43 -24.69
N GLY A 95 -3.74 2.18 -25.18
CA GLY A 95 -4.55 1.78 -26.33
C GLY A 95 -3.94 2.26 -27.65
N LYS A 96 -4.60 1.95 -28.78
CA LYS A 96 -4.19 2.47 -30.09
C LYS A 96 -4.23 3.99 -30.07
N ALA A 97 -3.08 4.63 -30.25
CA ALA A 97 -3.05 6.04 -30.59
C ALA A 97 -3.64 6.18 -31.99
N ASP A 98 -4.85 6.75 -32.10
CA ASP A 98 -5.42 7.13 -33.38
C ASP A 98 -4.59 8.28 -33.94
N GLY A 99 -3.58 7.93 -34.74
CA GLY A 99 -2.75 8.87 -35.46
C GLY A 99 -3.61 9.62 -36.48
N LYS A 100 -3.81 10.92 -36.25
CA LYS A 100 -4.25 11.85 -37.28
C LYS A 100 -3.44 13.13 -37.21
#